data_AF-A0A2X1UMN9-F1
#
_entry.id   AF-A0A2X1UMN9-F1
#
_cell.length_a   1.000
_cell.length_b   1.000
_cell.length_c   1.000
_cell.angle_alpha   90.00
_cell.angle_beta   90.00
_cell.angle_gamma   90.00
#
_symmetry.space_group_name_H-M   'P 1'
#
loop_
_entity.id
_entity.type
_entity.pdbx_description
1 polymer ?
#
loop_
_entity_poly.entity_id
_entity_poly.type
_entity_poly.pdbx_seq_one_letter_code
_entity_poly.pdbx_strand_id
1 'polypeptide(L)'
;MNKIHRMDSKEKIIKRSGDELSNALDPNGLYRWKELEEHLPIGRDFWHRRVKQGKAPSPIRIGTRCTLWRGSDVMEWLKNPETYQAPG
;
A
#
# COMPACT_ATOMS: atom_id res chain seq x y z
N MET A 1 -5.49 14.80 28.80
CA MET A 1 -5.17 15.09 27.37
C MET A 1 -4.11 14.10 26.90
N ASN A 2 -4.47 13.11 26.07
CA ASN A 2 -3.47 12.20 25.51
C ASN A 2 -2.66 12.93 24.42
N LYS A 3 -1.46 13.40 24.79
CA LYS A 3 -0.38 13.69 23.83
C LYS A 3 0.07 12.36 23.24
N ILE A 4 -0.58 11.94 22.16
CA ILE A 4 -0.09 10.84 21.33
C ILE A 4 1.24 11.32 20.76
N HIS A 5 2.34 10.70 21.21
CA HIS A 5 3.68 10.92 20.68
C HIS A 5 3.63 10.74 19.17
N ARG A 6 3.80 11.85 18.45
CA ARG A 6 4.11 11.88 17.03
C ARG A 6 5.56 11.44 16.88
N MET A 7 5.80 10.14 16.98
CA MET A 7 7.11 9.52 16.75
C MET A 7 7.07 8.73 15.44
N ASP A 8 7.87 9.21 14.49
CA ASP A 8 8.25 8.56 13.24
C ASP A 8 8.74 7.13 13.53
N SER A 9 7.89 6.12 13.36
CA SER A 9 8.30 4.71 13.30
C SER A 9 9.11 4.38 12.03
N LYS A 10 9.77 5.38 11.43
CA LYS A 10 10.22 5.38 10.03
C LYS A 10 11.45 4.53 9.72
N GLU A 11 12.22 4.05 10.70
CA GLU A 11 13.54 3.48 10.38
C GLU A 11 13.74 1.98 10.66
N LYS A 12 12.80 1.29 11.33
CA LYS A 12 13.03 -0.13 11.72
C LYS A 12 12.57 -1.20 10.71
N ILE A 13 11.86 -0.83 9.64
CA ILE A 13 11.30 -1.79 8.65
C ILE A 13 12.10 -1.79 7.33
N ILE A 14 13.26 -1.11 7.28
CA ILE A 14 14.08 -0.93 6.06
C ILE A 14 15.02 -2.13 5.82
N LYS A 15 14.52 -3.37 5.90
CA LYS A 15 15.33 -4.59 5.63
C LYS A 15 14.69 -5.58 4.65
N ARG A 16 13.52 -5.30 4.07
CA ARG A 16 12.96 -6.05 2.93
C ARG A 16 12.93 -5.12 1.73
N SER A 17 13.69 -5.45 0.70
CA SER A 17 13.77 -4.65 -0.52
C SER A 17 12.41 -4.60 -1.20
N GLY A 18 12.02 -3.45 -1.76
CA GLY A 18 10.72 -3.26 -2.42
C GLY A 18 10.42 -4.33 -3.48
N ASP A 19 11.45 -4.82 -4.16
CA ASP A 19 11.37 -5.89 -5.15
C ASP A 19 10.91 -7.23 -4.56
N GLU A 20 11.40 -7.63 -3.39
CA GLU A 20 11.05 -8.90 -2.75
C GLU A 20 9.59 -8.92 -2.30
N LEU A 21 9.11 -7.80 -1.78
CA LEU A 21 7.71 -7.63 -1.37
C LEU A 21 6.77 -7.64 -2.58
N SER A 22 7.26 -7.13 -3.72
CA SER A 22 6.50 -7.07 -4.96
C SER A 22 6.39 -8.44 -5.64
N ASN A 23 7.44 -9.27 -5.57
CA ASN A 23 7.46 -10.63 -6.14
C ASN A 23 6.51 -11.61 -5.45
N ALA A 24 6.06 -11.30 -4.23
CA ALA A 24 5.10 -12.12 -3.50
C ALA A 24 3.65 -11.91 -3.98
N LEU A 25 3.38 -10.87 -4.78
CA LEU A 25 2.04 -10.54 -5.28
C LEU A 25 1.86 -11.05 -6.71
N ASP A 26 0.69 -11.62 -7.00
CA ASP A 26 0.25 -11.95 -8.35
C ASP A 26 -0.21 -10.65 -9.05
N PRO A 27 0.35 -10.29 -10.22
CA PRO A 27 -0.05 -9.08 -10.94
C PRO A 27 -1.54 -9.06 -11.33
N ASN A 28 -2.16 -10.23 -11.56
CA ASN A 28 -3.58 -10.35 -11.89
C ASN A 28 -4.48 -10.50 -10.65
N GLY A 29 -3.89 -10.62 -9.46
CA GLY A 29 -4.61 -10.78 -8.21
C GLY A 29 -5.33 -9.50 -7.77
N LEU A 30 -6.43 -9.67 -7.03
CA LEU A 30 -7.10 -8.60 -6.31
C LEU A 30 -6.93 -8.83 -4.81
N TYR A 31 -6.34 -7.85 -4.13
CA TYR A 31 -5.97 -7.97 -2.74
C TYR A 31 -6.77 -7.02 -1.85
N ARG A 32 -7.23 -7.52 -0.71
CA ARG A 32 -7.79 -6.70 0.38
C ARG A 32 -6.64 -6.09 1.18
N TRP A 33 -6.99 -5.08 1.98
CA TRP A 33 -6.02 -4.46 2.89
C TRP A 33 -5.34 -5.50 3.81
N LYS A 34 -6.09 -6.49 4.30
CA LYS A 34 -5.57 -7.56 5.16
C LYS A 34 -4.53 -8.45 4.50
N GLU A 35 -4.60 -8.62 3.19
CA GLU A 35 -3.59 -9.38 2.45
C GLU A 35 -2.39 -8.48 2.16
N LEU A 36 -2.64 -7.22 1.78
CA LEU A 36 -1.56 -6.26 1.52
C LEU A 36 -0.74 -5.90 2.76
N GLU A 37 -1.33 -5.81 3.96
CA GLU A 37 -0.61 -5.40 5.17
C GLU A 37 0.51 -6.38 5.57
N GLU A 38 0.44 -7.63 5.11
CA GLU A 38 1.50 -8.64 5.33
C GLU A 38 2.68 -8.44 4.37
N HIS A 39 2.42 -7.87 3.19
CA HIS A 39 3.41 -7.64 2.14
C HIS A 39 3.92 -6.19 2.08
N LEU A 40 3.23 -5.24 2.71
CA LEU A 40 3.59 -3.83 2.68
C LEU A 40 4.38 -3.42 3.94
N PRO A 41 5.44 -2.61 3.79
CA PRO A 41 6.21 -2.12 4.95
C PRO A 41 5.56 -0.88 5.60
N ILE A 42 4.28 -0.63 5.35
CA ILE A 42 3.56 0.58 5.76
C ILE A 42 2.21 0.25 6.39
N GLY A 43 1.78 1.12 7.30
CA GLY A 43 0.48 1.00 7.94
C GLY A 43 -0.69 1.49 7.08
N ARG A 44 -1.89 1.08 7.49
CA ARG A 44 -3.16 1.39 6.82
C ARG A 44 -3.39 2.87 6.61
N ASP A 45 -3.23 3.69 7.64
CA ASP A 45 -3.47 5.13 7.55
C ASP A 45 -2.53 5.81 6.55
N PHE A 46 -1.28 5.35 6.46
CA PHE A 46 -0.32 5.88 5.49
C PHE A 46 -0.72 5.51 4.06
N TRP A 47 -1.12 4.26 3.83
CA TRP A 47 -1.65 3.80 2.55
C TRP A 47 -2.87 4.61 2.12
N HIS A 48 -3.89 4.70 2.98
CA HIS A 48 -5.11 5.45 2.68
C HIS A 48 -4.83 6.93 2.39
N ARG A 49 -3.86 7.55 3.09
CA ARG A 49 -3.44 8.93 2.79
C ARG A 49 -2.78 9.05 1.41
N ARG A 50 -1.92 8.11 1.02
CA ARG A 50 -1.31 8.06 -0.31
C ARG A 50 -2.36 7.83 -1.41
N VAL A 51 -3.31 6.93 -1.18
CA VAL A 51 -4.43 6.66 -2.10
C VAL A 51 -5.25 7.92 -2.32
N LYS A 52 -5.61 8.65 -1.24
CA LYS A 52 -6.33 9.93 -1.36
C LYS A 52 -5.53 11.01 -2.10
N GLN A 53 -4.21 10.92 -2.07
CA GLN A 53 -3.30 11.82 -2.80
C GLN A 53 -3.04 11.38 -4.24
N GLY A 54 -3.60 10.25 -4.71
CA GLY A 54 -3.30 9.68 -6.03
C GLY A 54 -1.88 9.10 -6.16
N LYS A 55 -1.17 8.93 -5.03
CA LYS A 55 0.20 8.40 -4.95
C LYS A 55 0.26 6.92 -4.55
N ALA A 56 -0.86 6.23 -4.65
CA ALA A 56 -0.98 4.80 -4.43
C ALA A 56 -2.16 4.27 -5.27
N PRO A 57 -2.19 2.96 -5.54
CA PRO A 57 -3.21 2.31 -6.36
C PRO A 57 -4.65 2.69 -5.96
N SER A 58 -5.47 2.96 -6.97
CA SER A 58 -6.88 3.27 -6.78
C SER A 58 -7.65 2.05 -6.24
N PRO A 59 -8.50 2.24 -5.21
CA PRO A 59 -9.30 1.17 -4.64
C PRO A 59 -10.41 0.73 -5.60
N ILE A 60 -10.46 -0.56 -5.92
CA ILE A 60 -11.55 -1.22 -6.63
C ILE A 60 -12.63 -1.61 -5.61
N ARG A 61 -13.83 -1.08 -5.77
CA ARG A 61 -14.95 -1.37 -4.86
C ARG A 61 -15.83 -2.47 -5.43
N ILE A 62 -15.86 -3.62 -4.75
CA ILE A 62 -16.77 -4.73 -5.09
C ILE A 62 -17.91 -4.70 -4.07
N GLY A 63 -18.93 -3.91 -4.39
CA GLY A 63 -20.08 -3.67 -3.52
C GLY A 63 -19.83 -2.66 -2.39
N THR A 64 -20.68 -2.69 -1.37
CA THR A 64 -20.80 -1.60 -0.38
C THR A 64 -19.63 -1.54 0.61
N ARG A 65 -18.99 -2.67 0.92
CA ARG A 65 -17.99 -2.79 1.99
C ARG A 65 -16.62 -3.32 1.54
N CYS A 66 -16.52 -3.97 0.39
CA CYS A 66 -15.26 -4.57 -0.04
C CYS A 66 -14.46 -3.59 -0.90
N THR A 67 -13.25 -3.30 -0.45
CA THR A 67 -12.26 -2.51 -1.18
C THR A 67 -11.05 -3.39 -1.45
N LEU A 68 -10.65 -3.43 -2.71
CA LEU A 68 -9.59 -4.27 -3.25
C LEU A 68 -8.61 -3.41 -4.04
N TRP A 69 -7.41 -3.92 -4.28
CA TRP A 69 -6.39 -3.29 -5.12
C TRP A 69 -5.81 -4.33 -6.07
N ARG A 70 -5.42 -3.93 -7.29
CA ARG A 70 -4.76 -4.85 -8.21
C ARG A 70 -3.33 -5.10 -7.77
N GLY A 71 -2.90 -6.35 -7.84
CA GLY A 71 -1.51 -6.71 -7.56
C GLY A 71 -0.53 -6.00 -8.49
N SER A 72 -0.86 -5.85 -9.78
CA SER A 72 -0.04 -5.11 -10.74
C SER A 72 0.27 -3.68 -10.28
N ASP A 73 -0.77 -2.97 -9.82
CA ASP A 73 -0.67 -1.58 -9.39
C ASP A 73 0.15 -1.47 -8.09
N VAL A 74 -0.07 -2.39 -7.16
CA VAL A 74 0.68 -2.45 -5.89
C VAL A 74 2.14 -2.80 -6.12
N MET A 75 2.43 -3.72 -7.05
CA MET A 75 3.78 -4.09 -7.45
C MET A 75 4.53 -2.91 -8.06
N GLU A 76 3.88 -2.16 -8.95
CA GLU A 76 4.45 -0.95 -9.54
C GLU A 76 4.72 0.14 -8.49
N TRP A 77 3.77 0.31 -7.56
CA TRP A 77 3.94 1.21 -6.42
C TRP A 77 5.09 0.80 -5.51
N LEU A 78 5.28 -0.51 -5.26
CA LEU A 78 6.38 -1.02 -4.44
C LEU A 78 7.75 -0.78 -5.09
N LYS A 79 7.83 -0.85 -6.43
CA LYS A 79 9.03 -0.52 -7.19
C LYS A 79 9.35 0.96 -7.11
N ASN A 80 8.33 1.82 -7.28
CA ASN A 80 8.53 3.27 -7.32
C ASN A 80 7.44 4.04 -6.55
N PRO A 81 7.47 4.07 -5.21
CA PRO A 81 6.39 4.64 -4.40
C PRO A 81 6.30 6.17 -4.46
N GLU A 82 7.31 6.84 -5.00
CA GLU A 82 7.40 8.29 -5.13
C GLU A 82 6.94 8.83 -6.48
N THR A 83 7.17 8.07 -7.56
CA THR A 83 6.78 8.42 -8.93
C THR A 83 5.52 7.70 -9.40
N TYR A 84 5.01 6.72 -8.64
CA TYR A 84 3.77 6.02 -8.98
C TYR A 84 2.59 7.00 -9.13
N GLN A 85 1.86 6.85 -10.23
CA GLN A 85 0.66 7.59 -10.53
C GLN A 85 -0.46 6.59 -10.85
N ALA A 86 -1.58 6.70 -10.13
CA ALA A 86 -2.70 5.80 -10.36
C ALA A 86 -3.26 5.99 -11.79
N PRO A 87 -3.57 4.89 -12.51
CA PRO A 87 -4.32 4.98 -13.76
C PRO A 87 -5.69 5.61 -13.46
N GLY A 88 -6.04 6.64 -14.23
CA GLY A 88 -7.25 7.44 -14.06
C GLY A 88 -8.54 6.70 -14.38
#